data_AF-A0A9X3F7A7-F1
#
_entry.id   AF-A0A9X3F7A7-F1
#
_cell.length_a   1.000
_cell.length_b   1.000
_cell.length_c   1.000
_cell.angle_alpha   90.00
_cell.angle_beta   90.00
_cell.angle_gamma   90.00
#
_symmetry.space_group_name_H-M   'P 1'
#
loop_
_entity.id
_entity.type
_entity.pdbx_description
1 polymer ?
#
loop_
_entity_poly.entity_id
_entity_poly.type
_entity_poly.pdbx_seq_one_letter_code
_entity_poly.pdbx_strand_id
1 'polypeptide(L)'
;MKTFAKIVHRTYVSYLPTAFPAHYYGMPNGRIYLVFSRFYEADYGETGLEFVFAEHKDFKFDYETETILPWRGTKKQTPIFAEHVDHPHCRYNIFSVNRQLNSYGEAHIFLNDEALKMRSLVS
;
A
#
# COMPACT_ATOMS: atom_id res chain seq x y z
N MET A 1 -19.26 -0.12 -8.46
CA MET A 1 -18.57 0.81 -7.53
C MET A 1 -17.46 1.52 -8.29
N LYS A 2 -17.31 2.84 -8.17
CA LYS A 2 -16.22 3.56 -8.86
C LYS A 2 -14.93 3.38 -8.08
N THR A 3 -13.85 2.98 -8.75
CA THR A 3 -12.54 2.73 -8.13
C THR A 3 -11.64 3.95 -8.29
N PHE A 4 -11.09 4.41 -7.18
CA PHE A 4 -10.16 5.53 -7.06
C PHE A 4 -8.80 5.08 -6.53
N ALA A 5 -8.74 4.07 -5.67
CA ALA A 5 -7.50 3.39 -5.33
C ALA A 5 -7.20 2.34 -6.42
N LYS A 6 -6.20 2.60 -7.26
CA LYS A 6 -5.83 1.74 -8.40
C LYS A 6 -4.77 0.73 -7.97
N ILE A 7 -4.97 -0.56 -8.22
CA ILE A 7 -3.94 -1.56 -7.91
C ILE A 7 -2.78 -1.42 -8.89
N VAL A 8 -1.58 -1.30 -8.34
CA VAL A 8 -0.35 -1.09 -9.10
C VAL A 8 0.51 -2.36 -9.10
N HIS A 9 0.58 -3.06 -7.97
CA HIS A 9 1.36 -4.28 -7.86
C HIS A 9 0.86 -5.17 -6.71
N ARG A 10 1.10 -6.48 -6.81
CA ARG A 10 0.84 -7.44 -5.74
C ARG A 10 2.03 -8.38 -5.68
N THR A 11 2.66 -8.50 -4.53
CA THR A 11 3.82 -9.38 -4.36
C THR A 11 4.02 -9.78 -2.90
N TYR A 12 4.69 -10.89 -2.69
CA TYR A 12 5.30 -11.18 -1.39
C TYR A 12 6.52 -10.27 -1.22
N VAL A 13 6.65 -9.68 -0.04
CA VAL A 13 7.76 -8.77 0.28
C VAL A 13 8.50 -9.39 1.44
N SER A 14 9.71 -9.89 1.17
CA SER A 14 10.54 -10.64 2.12
C SER A 14 10.88 -9.82 3.37
N TYR A 15 10.96 -8.50 3.23
CA TYR A 15 11.33 -7.58 4.31
C TYR A 15 10.14 -6.93 5.03
N LEU A 16 8.91 -7.35 4.73
CA LEU A 16 7.73 -6.95 5.49
C LEU A 16 7.20 -8.16 6.27
N PRO A 17 6.68 -7.97 7.50
CA PRO A 17 6.13 -9.06 8.31
C PRO A 17 4.76 -9.46 7.77
N THR A 18 4.67 -9.96 6.54
CA THR A 18 3.39 -10.23 5.86
C THR A 18 2.95 -11.68 6.02
N ALA A 19 1.67 -11.90 6.34
CA ALA A 19 1.04 -13.22 6.28
C ALA A 19 0.65 -13.62 4.84
N PHE A 20 0.27 -12.63 4.03
CA PHE A 20 -0.18 -12.77 2.63
C PHE A 20 0.46 -11.67 1.75
N PRO A 21 0.39 -11.77 0.41
CA PRO A 21 0.99 -10.78 -0.49
C PRO A 21 0.59 -9.34 -0.13
N ALA A 22 1.56 -8.43 -0.13
CA ALA A 22 1.30 -7.01 -0.01
C ALA A 22 0.68 -6.50 -1.32
N HIS A 23 -0.30 -5.61 -1.20
CA HIS A 23 -0.96 -4.95 -2.31
C HIS A 23 -0.56 -3.47 -2.35
N TYR A 24 -0.07 -3.02 -3.48
CA TYR A 24 0.31 -1.64 -3.73
C TYR A 24 -0.76 -0.94 -4.56
N TYR A 25 -1.11 0.27 -4.16
CA TYR A 25 -2.18 1.08 -4.73
C TYR A 25 -1.68 2.48 -5.07
N GLY A 26 -1.98 2.94 -6.28
CA GLY A 26 -1.83 4.31 -6.71
C GLY A 26 -3.03 5.14 -6.27
N MET A 27 -2.76 6.24 -5.57
CA MET A 27 -3.78 7.09 -4.95
C MET A 27 -3.93 8.43 -5.70
N PRO A 28 -5.11 9.08 -5.67
CA PRO A 28 -5.35 10.36 -6.35
C PRO A 28 -4.45 11.51 -5.90
N ASN A 29 -3.89 11.45 -4.69
CA ASN A 29 -2.95 12.45 -4.15
C ASN A 29 -1.51 12.28 -4.67
N GLY A 30 -1.30 11.39 -5.64
CA GLY A 30 -0.01 11.12 -6.28
C GLY A 30 0.94 10.25 -5.46
N ARG A 31 0.45 9.59 -4.41
CA ARG A 31 1.22 8.71 -3.53
C ARG A 31 0.92 7.25 -3.80
N ILE A 32 1.84 6.37 -3.41
CA ILE A 32 1.63 4.92 -3.42
C ILE A 32 1.36 4.46 -2.00
N TYR A 33 0.27 3.73 -1.82
CA TYR A 33 -0.12 3.15 -0.55
C TYR A 33 0.07 1.64 -0.65
N LEU A 34 0.54 1.00 0.42
CA LEU A 34 0.61 -0.44 0.52
C LEU A 34 -0.32 -0.94 1.61
N VAL A 35 -0.97 -2.06 1.33
CA VAL A 35 -1.83 -2.79 2.26
C VAL A 35 -1.25 -4.19 2.39
N PHE A 36 -0.97 -4.61 3.62
CA PHE A 36 -0.52 -5.96 3.88
C PHE A 36 -1.16 -6.46 5.16
N SER A 37 -1.30 -7.77 5.26
CA SER A 37 -1.80 -8.43 6.46
C SER A 37 -0.63 -8.99 7.26
N ARG A 38 -0.71 -8.95 8.58
CA ARG A 38 0.27 -9.57 9.48
C ARG A 38 -0.42 -10.22 10.67
N PHE A 39 0.24 -11.23 11.24
CA PHE A 39 -0.23 -11.81 12.49
C PHE A 39 0.07 -10.88 13.67
N TYR A 40 -0.84 -10.83 14.64
CA TYR A 40 -0.62 -10.20 15.93
C TYR A 40 -1.04 -11.17 17.04
N GLU A 41 -0.42 -11.05 18.21
CA GLU A 41 -0.79 -11.83 19.39
C GLU A 41 -1.92 -11.08 20.12
N ALA A 42 -3.07 -11.74 20.29
CA ALA A 42 -4.27 -11.14 20.85
C ALA A 42 -4.38 -11.35 22.36
N ASP A 43 -3.90 -12.49 22.87
CA ASP A 43 -3.61 -12.88 24.27
C ASP A 43 -3.26 -14.39 24.27
N TYR A 44 -2.82 -14.95 25.41
CA TYR A 44 -2.46 -16.37 25.64
C TYR A 44 -2.78 -17.38 24.51
N GLY A 45 -1.88 -17.47 23.52
CA GLY A 45 -1.93 -18.48 22.45
C GLY A 45 -2.88 -18.20 21.29
N GLU A 46 -3.63 -17.09 21.31
CA GLU A 46 -4.48 -16.66 20.19
C GLU A 46 -3.72 -15.71 19.27
N THR A 47 -3.55 -16.13 18.01
CA THR A 47 -3.03 -15.29 16.93
C THR A 47 -4.16 -14.74 16.08
N GLY A 48 -4.22 -13.42 15.98
CA GLY A 48 -5.15 -12.71 15.11
C GLY A 48 -4.47 -12.26 13.82
N LEU A 49 -5.28 -11.90 12.81
CA LEU A 49 -4.82 -11.25 11.59
C LEU A 49 -5.20 -9.76 11.63
N GLU A 50 -4.26 -8.89 11.28
CA GLU A 50 -4.54 -7.46 11.12
C GLU A 50 -4.10 -6.95 9.76
N PHE A 51 -4.87 -6.02 9.20
CA PHE A 51 -4.54 -5.33 7.96
C PHE A 51 -3.87 -4.00 8.27
N VAL A 52 -2.65 -3.85 7.78
CA VAL A 52 -1.82 -2.66 7.93
C VAL A 52 -1.91 -1.84 6.67
N PHE A 53 -2.18 -0.55 6.83
CA PHE A 53 -2.20 0.43 5.77
C PHE A 53 -1.03 1.39 5.94
N ALA A 54 -0.20 1.47 4.93
CA ALA A 54 0.99 2.30 4.95
C ALA A 54 1.15 3.11 3.66
N GLU A 55 1.88 4.21 3.76
CA GLU A 55 2.29 5.03 2.62
C GLU A 55 3.72 4.67 2.24
N HIS A 56 3.94 4.31 0.98
CA HIS A 56 5.25 4.07 0.41
C HIS A 56 5.98 5.39 0.13
N LYS A 57 7.25 5.51 0.52
CA LYS A 57 8.01 6.78 0.44
C LYS A 57 9.01 6.84 -0.70
N ASP A 58 9.39 5.71 -1.30
CA ASP A 58 10.42 5.71 -2.36
C ASP A 58 9.86 5.98 -3.75
N PHE A 59 8.53 5.93 -3.92
CA PHE A 59 7.86 6.12 -5.21
C PHE A 59 6.62 7.01 -5.08
N LYS A 60 6.26 7.64 -6.19
CA LYS A 60 5.04 8.40 -6.45
C LYS A 60 4.24 7.70 -7.52
N PHE A 61 2.96 8.01 -7.57
CA PHE A 61 2.06 7.61 -8.63
C PHE A 61 1.61 8.86 -9.38
N ASP A 62 1.74 8.89 -10.69
CA ASP A 62 1.03 9.84 -11.53
C ASP A 62 -0.35 9.25 -11.83
N TYR A 63 -1.38 9.90 -11.29
CA TYR A 63 -2.74 9.37 -11.33
C TYR A 63 -3.39 9.46 -12.72
N GLU A 64 -2.99 10.46 -13.50
CA GLU A 64 -3.54 10.74 -14.83
C GLU A 64 -2.90 9.83 -15.88
N THR A 65 -1.57 9.64 -15.80
CA THR A 65 -0.84 8.76 -16.74
C THR A 65 -0.73 7.31 -16.26
N GLU A 66 -1.15 7.04 -15.02
CA GLU A 66 -1.01 5.74 -14.35
C GLU A 66 0.43 5.22 -14.27
N THR A 67 1.39 6.13 -14.21
CA THR A 67 2.82 5.80 -14.17
C THR A 67 3.38 5.87 -12.74
N ILE A 68 4.36 5.01 -12.47
CA ILE A 68 5.10 5.02 -11.21
C ILE A 68 6.40 5.79 -11.42
N LEU A 69 6.65 6.76 -10.55
CA LEU A 69 7.84 7.60 -10.62
C LEU A 69 8.63 7.48 -9.32
N PRO A 70 9.97 7.45 -9.34
CA PRO A 70 10.73 7.49 -8.09
C PRO A 70 10.57 8.83 -7.36
N TRP A 71 10.56 8.79 -6.03
CA TRP A 71 10.59 10.00 -5.21
C TRP A 71 12.03 10.57 -5.22
N ARG A 72 12.19 11.84 -5.63
CA ARG A 72 13.45 12.61 -5.81
C ARG A 72 14.76 11.90 -5.38
N GLY A 73 15.68 11.70 -6.33
CA GLY A 73 17.11 11.46 -6.04
C GLY A 73 17.65 10.07 -6.40
N THR A 74 16.82 9.13 -6.87
CA THR A 74 17.33 7.87 -7.44
C THR A 74 17.89 8.14 -8.83
N LYS A 75 19.19 8.40 -8.91
CA LYS A 75 19.97 8.65 -10.15
C LYS A 75 20.01 7.47 -11.15
N LYS A 76 19.27 6.39 -10.92
CA LYS A 76 19.25 5.24 -11.83
C LYS A 76 17.99 5.28 -12.69
N GLN A 77 18.22 5.38 -14.00
CA GLN A 77 17.23 5.13 -15.03
C GLN A 77 16.46 3.85 -14.68
N THR A 78 15.15 4.02 -14.55
CA THR A 78 14.10 3.00 -14.39
C THR A 78 14.58 1.61 -14.00
N PRO A 79 14.61 1.30 -12.70
CA PRO A 79 14.39 -0.07 -12.32
C PRO A 79 12.89 -0.34 -12.20
N ILE A 80 12.49 -1.57 -12.48
CA ILE A 80 11.08 -1.98 -12.46
C ILE A 80 10.61 -1.86 -11.02
N PHE A 81 9.49 -1.15 -10.76
CA PHE A 81 8.93 -0.98 -9.42
C PHE A 81 8.87 -2.31 -8.64
N ALA A 82 8.48 -3.40 -9.32
CA ALA A 82 8.44 -4.75 -8.78
C ALA A 82 9.79 -5.27 -8.22
N GLU A 83 10.91 -4.86 -8.79
CA GLU A 83 12.25 -5.28 -8.33
C GLU A 83 12.73 -4.49 -7.10
N HIS A 84 12.19 -3.29 -6.91
CA HIS A 84 12.64 -2.38 -5.84
C HIS A 84 11.71 -2.32 -4.64
N VAL A 85 10.54 -2.92 -4.68
CA VAL A 85 9.65 -2.96 -3.51
C VAL A 85 10.15 -3.96 -2.45
N ASP A 86 10.90 -4.99 -2.85
CA ASP A 86 11.44 -6.00 -1.94
C ASP A 86 12.90 -5.74 -1.58
N HIS A 87 13.13 -4.81 -0.66
CA HIS A 87 14.47 -4.47 -0.18
C HIS A 87 14.48 -4.14 1.33
N PRO A 88 15.60 -4.37 2.04
CA PRO A 88 15.69 -4.20 3.49
C PRO A 88 15.55 -2.75 3.97
N HIS A 89 15.62 -1.78 3.05
CA HIS A 89 15.54 -0.36 3.36
C HIS A 89 14.27 0.30 2.81
N CYS A 90 13.22 -0.49 2.56
CA CYS A 90 11.94 0.02 2.09
C CYS A 90 11.37 1.02 3.09
N ARG A 91 11.17 2.26 2.64
CA ARG A 91 10.67 3.33 3.50
C ARG A 91 9.16 3.42 3.35
N TYR A 92 8.47 3.15 4.45
CA TYR A 92 7.03 3.31 4.53
C TYR A 92 6.61 3.87 5.89
N ASN A 93 5.47 4.56 5.90
CA ASN A 93 4.85 5.04 7.14
C ASN A 93 3.49 4.37 7.31
N ILE A 94 3.32 3.59 8.38
CA ILE A 94 2.01 3.06 8.76
C ILE A 94 1.14 4.22 9.23
N PHE A 95 -0.06 4.36 8.66
CA PHE A 95 -1.02 5.37 9.07
C PHE A 95 -2.30 4.76 9.67
N SER A 96 -2.58 3.49 9.42
CA SER A 96 -3.72 2.79 10.00
C SER A 96 -3.45 1.29 10.13
N VAL A 97 -4.05 0.68 11.15
CA VAL A 97 -4.06 -0.77 11.36
C VAL A 97 -5.50 -1.15 11.72
N ASN A 98 -6.06 -2.15 11.04
CA ASN A 98 -7.43 -2.59 11.25
C ASN A 98 -7.51 -4.11 11.44
N ARG A 99 -8.01 -4.51 12.61
CA ARG A 99 -8.19 -5.91 13.04
C ARG A 99 -9.58 -6.47 12.72
N GLN A 100 -10.52 -5.62 12.34
CA GLN A 100 -11.90 -6.01 12.06
C GLN A 100 -12.10 -6.44 10.59
N LEU A 101 -11.11 -6.18 9.74
CA LEU A 101 -11.15 -6.57 8.33
C LEU A 101 -10.77 -8.04 8.18
N ASN A 102 -11.53 -8.75 7.34
CA ASN A 102 -11.35 -10.18 7.09
C ASN A 102 -10.80 -10.47 5.70
N SER A 103 -10.73 -9.45 4.82
CA SER A 103 -10.25 -9.65 3.45
C SER A 103 -9.59 -8.42 2.84
N TYR A 104 -8.77 -8.65 1.82
CA TYR A 104 -8.24 -7.58 0.97
C TYR A 104 -9.33 -6.85 0.17
N GLY A 105 -10.51 -7.46 -0.02
CA GLY A 105 -11.66 -6.80 -0.62
C GLY A 105 -12.20 -5.69 0.30
N GLU A 106 -12.38 -6.00 1.58
CA GLU A 106 -12.78 -5.02 2.60
C GLU A 106 -11.69 -3.95 2.80
N ALA A 107 -10.41 -4.35 2.82
CA ALA A 107 -9.31 -3.40 2.89
C ALA A 107 -9.24 -2.49 1.66
N HIS A 108 -9.56 -3.00 0.47
CA HIS A 108 -9.65 -2.18 -0.74
C HIS A 108 -10.82 -1.20 -0.67
N ILE A 109 -11.98 -1.60 -0.16
CA ILE A 109 -13.12 -0.70 0.07
C ILE A 109 -12.71 0.44 1.01
N PHE A 110 -12.11 0.11 2.16
CA PHE A 110 -11.60 1.10 3.11
C PHE A 110 -10.65 2.10 2.45
N LEU A 111 -9.69 1.60 1.67
CA LEU A 111 -8.72 2.45 0.98
C LEU A 111 -9.37 3.28 -0.15
N ASN A 112 -10.37 2.73 -0.83
CA ASN A 112 -11.09 3.39 -1.90
C ASN A 112 -11.95 4.56 -1.39
N ASP A 113 -12.52 4.42 -0.19
CA ASP A 113 -13.25 5.50 0.48
C ASP A 113 -12.31 6.65 0.87
N GLU A 114 -11.10 6.34 1.35
CA GLU A 114 -10.05 7.34 1.59
C GLU A 114 -9.63 8.03 0.28
N ALA A 115 -9.47 7.27 -0.81
CA ALA A 115 -9.16 7.82 -2.12
C ALA A 115 -10.26 8.76 -2.65
N LEU A 116 -11.53 8.42 -2.43
CA LEU A 116 -12.66 9.27 -2.79
C LEU A 116 -12.62 10.62 -2.06
N LYS A 117 -12.40 10.61 -0.74
CA LYS A 117 -12.26 11.83 0.07
C LYS A 117 -11.12 12.73 -0.42
N MET A 118 -9.99 12.12 -0.80
CA MET A 118 -8.85 12.88 -1.35
C MET A 118 -9.20 13.54 -2.68
N ARG A 119 -9.90 12.83 -3.57
CA ARG A 119 -10.31 13.38 -4.86
C ARG A 119 -11.27 14.56 -4.70
N SER A 120 -12.22 14.48 -3.78
CA SER A 120 -13.16 15.59 -3.52
C SER A 120 -12.50 16.84 -2.93
N LEU A 121 -11.29 16.73 -2.36
CA LEU A 121 -10.54 17.88 -1.85
C LEU A 121 -9.63 18.55 -2.90
N VAL A 122 -9.43 17.89 -4.05
CA VAL A 122 -8.58 18.36 -5.17
C VAL A 122 -9.44 18.90 -6.32
N SER A 123 -10.76 18.71 -6.26
CA SER A 123 -11.76 19.17 -7.24
C SER A 123 -12.28 20.56 -6.88
#